data_AF-A0A7C8CQP7-F1
#
_entry.id   AF-A0A7C8CQP7-F1
#
_cell.length_a   1.000
_cell.length_b   1.000
_cell.length_c   1.000
_cell.angle_alpha   90.00
_cell.angle_beta   90.00
_cell.angle_gamma   90.00
#
_symmetry.space_group_name_H-M   'P 1'
#
loop_
_entity.id
_entity.type
_entity.pdbx_description
1 polymer ?
#
loop_
_entity_poly.entity_id
_entity_poly.type
_entity_poly.pdbx_seq_one_letter_code
_entity_poly.pdbx_strand_id
1 'polypeptide(L)'
;MMNAAVLAGIVFVAFALGYRFYSKFLARRIFALGADELAPAREFEDGIDYVPTRRSILWGHHFASIAGAAPIVGPAIAVIWGWLPALVWVCLGTLFMGATHDFAALVISARHRGRSMGEIAGDVISPRVKTLFLVIISLLVWVVLAVFAYIIATLFVSTPSSIFPINVQIIVAVTLGWLTYRHGIPILVPSLVGYAVLLVAIFYGEAFANAFPAIREISVLTWVWVLLIYSFIASVLPVWLLLQPRDFLNSHQLVTGLTLLIAGLFVLQPAVVAPALNLEPEGAPSLFPFLFVTIA
;
A
#
# COMPACT_ATOMS: atom_id res chain seq x y z
N MET A 1 -22.30 -21.03 -13.38
CA MET A 1 -21.71 -19.80 -12.79
C MET A 1 -20.27 -20.12 -12.41
N MET A 2 -19.32 -19.24 -12.71
CA MET A 2 -17.91 -19.48 -12.40
C MET A 2 -17.69 -19.29 -10.89
N ASN A 3 -16.94 -20.19 -10.26
CA ASN A 3 -16.63 -20.13 -8.84
C ASN A 3 -15.42 -19.18 -8.62
N ALA A 4 -15.58 -18.18 -7.75
CA ALA A 4 -14.55 -17.19 -7.49
C ALA A 4 -13.27 -17.81 -6.89
N ALA A 5 -13.37 -18.90 -6.13
CA ALA A 5 -12.23 -19.62 -5.58
C ALA A 5 -11.34 -20.25 -6.66
N VAL A 6 -11.96 -20.75 -7.74
CA VAL A 6 -11.23 -21.32 -8.89
C VAL A 6 -10.45 -20.23 -9.63
N LEU A 7 -11.09 -19.07 -9.84
CA LEU A 7 -10.43 -17.91 -10.46
C LEU A 7 -9.24 -17.42 -9.64
N ALA A 8 -9.41 -17.29 -8.32
CA ALA A 8 -8.31 -16.92 -7.43
C ALA A 8 -7.18 -17.95 -7.45
N GLY A 9 -7.50 -19.25 -7.46
CA GLY A 9 -6.52 -20.32 -7.61
C GLY A 9 -5.69 -20.19 -8.89
N ILE A 10 -6.33 -19.90 -10.04
CA ILE A 10 -5.65 -19.68 -11.32
C ILE A 10 -4.69 -18.48 -11.23
N VAL A 11 -5.15 -17.36 -10.65
CA VAL A 11 -4.32 -16.15 -10.50
C VAL A 11 -3.14 -16.41 -9.56
N PHE A 12 -3.32 -17.12 -8.44
CA PHE A 12 -2.22 -17.47 -7.54
C PHE A 12 -1.19 -18.39 -8.21
N VAL A 13 -1.62 -19.35 -9.03
CA VAL A 13 -0.71 -20.17 -9.83
C VAL A 13 0.05 -19.30 -10.82
N ALA A 14 -0.61 -18.38 -11.52
CA ALA A 14 0.05 -17.45 -12.43
C ALA A 14 1.09 -16.57 -11.72
N PHE A 15 0.78 -16.04 -10.54
CA PHE A 15 1.71 -15.29 -9.70
C PHE A 15 2.88 -16.13 -9.22
N ALA A 16 2.65 -17.38 -8.80
CA ALA A 16 3.72 -18.30 -8.41
C ALA A 16 4.66 -18.62 -9.59
N LEU A 17 4.12 -18.84 -10.78
CA LEU A 17 4.91 -19.06 -12.00
C LEU A 17 5.68 -17.79 -12.39
N GLY A 18 5.04 -16.63 -12.36
CA GLY A 18 5.69 -15.34 -12.60
C GLY A 18 6.85 -15.08 -11.63
N TYR A 19 6.63 -15.31 -10.34
CA TYR A 19 7.69 -15.22 -9.34
C TYR A 19 8.81 -16.23 -9.61
N ARG A 20 8.50 -17.48 -9.96
CA ARG A 20 9.52 -18.53 -10.13
C ARG A 20 10.37 -18.38 -11.39
N PHE A 21 9.77 -17.91 -12.49
CA PHE A 21 10.40 -17.86 -13.80
C PHE A 21 10.73 -16.44 -14.23
N TYR A 22 9.75 -15.54 -14.20
CA TYR A 22 9.90 -14.18 -14.73
C TYR A 22 10.76 -13.30 -13.81
N SER A 23 10.56 -13.35 -12.49
CA SER A 23 11.43 -12.60 -11.56
C SER A 23 12.89 -13.03 -11.66
N LYS A 24 13.14 -14.33 -11.87
CA LYS A 24 14.49 -14.90 -12.05
C LYS A 24 15.11 -14.44 -13.37
N PHE A 25 14.30 -14.37 -14.43
CA PHE A 25 14.72 -13.80 -15.72
C PHE A 25 15.11 -12.33 -15.56
N LEU A 26 14.27 -11.50 -14.95
CA LEU A 26 14.57 -10.10 -14.68
C LEU A 26 15.87 -9.95 -13.85
N ALA A 27 15.96 -10.64 -12.71
CA ALA A 27 17.09 -10.54 -11.81
C ALA A 27 18.42 -10.98 -12.45
N ARG A 28 18.43 -12.08 -13.23
CA ARG A 28 19.69 -12.65 -13.76
C ARG A 28 20.05 -12.20 -15.17
N ARG A 29 19.06 -12.08 -16.07
CA ARG A 29 19.31 -11.77 -17.49
C ARG A 29 19.23 -10.29 -17.80
N ILE A 30 18.33 -9.56 -17.16
CA ILE A 30 18.15 -8.12 -17.42
C ILE A 30 19.03 -7.29 -16.50
N PHE A 31 18.89 -7.49 -15.18
CA PHE A 31 19.60 -6.68 -14.20
C PHE A 31 20.94 -7.28 -13.77
N ALA A 32 21.18 -8.58 -14.01
CA ALA A 32 22.42 -9.28 -13.66
C ALA A 32 22.84 -9.07 -12.19
N LEU A 33 21.91 -9.26 -11.25
CA LEU A 33 22.16 -9.11 -9.82
C LEU A 33 23.08 -10.21 -9.28
N GLY A 34 24.17 -9.82 -8.64
CA GLY A 34 25.07 -10.68 -7.87
C GLY A 34 24.59 -10.91 -6.43
N ALA A 35 24.88 -12.10 -5.89
CA ALA A 35 24.58 -12.41 -4.49
C ALA A 35 25.53 -11.71 -3.50
N ASP A 36 26.73 -11.34 -3.99
CA ASP A 36 27.82 -10.74 -3.20
C ASP A 36 27.82 -9.20 -3.26
N GLU A 37 26.89 -8.59 -4.01
CA GLU A 37 26.73 -7.14 -4.06
C GLU A 37 26.18 -6.62 -2.72
N LEU A 38 26.94 -5.71 -2.08
CA LEU A 38 26.49 -5.05 -0.87
C LEU A 38 25.38 -4.04 -1.22
N ALA A 39 24.31 -4.04 -0.42
CA ALA A 39 23.29 -3.00 -0.54
C ALA A 39 23.86 -1.65 -0.02
N PRO A 40 23.42 -0.51 -0.58
CA PRO A 40 23.88 0.82 -0.15
C PRO A 40 23.73 1.05 1.36
N ALA A 41 22.66 0.51 1.96
CA ALA A 41 22.41 0.61 3.40
C ALA A 41 23.52 -0.03 4.26
N ARG A 42 24.32 -0.94 3.72
CA ARG A 42 25.48 -1.55 4.40
C ARG A 42 26.81 -0.96 3.95
N GLU A 43 26.92 -0.59 2.68
CA GLU A 43 28.15 -0.01 2.13
C GLU A 43 28.43 1.40 2.66
N PHE A 44 27.36 2.21 2.80
CA PHE A 44 27.43 3.60 3.24
C PHE A 44 26.81 3.81 4.63
N GLU A 45 26.80 2.78 5.48
CA GLU A 45 26.16 2.82 6.80
C GLU A 45 26.66 4.02 7.65
N ASP A 46 25.73 4.93 7.96
CA ASP A 46 26.01 6.18 8.71
C ASP A 46 25.11 6.34 9.94
N GLY A 47 24.12 5.46 10.13
CA GLY A 47 23.16 5.53 11.23
C GLY A 47 22.09 6.62 11.07
N ILE A 48 22.08 7.35 9.95
CA ILE A 48 21.17 8.46 9.65
C ILE A 48 20.41 8.18 8.35
N ASP A 49 21.08 8.27 7.20
CA ASP A 49 20.47 8.08 5.87
C ASP A 49 20.56 6.62 5.41
N TYR A 50 21.61 5.90 5.80
CA TYR A 50 21.86 4.51 5.47
C TYR A 50 21.89 3.66 6.74
N VAL A 51 20.77 2.99 7.00
CA VAL A 51 20.58 2.13 8.17
C VAL A 51 20.21 0.71 7.75
N PRO A 52 21.05 -0.31 8.03
CA PRO A 52 20.72 -1.70 7.75
C PRO A 52 19.45 -2.13 8.49
N THR A 53 18.38 -2.35 7.73
CA THR A 53 17.08 -2.74 8.28
C THR A 53 16.76 -4.20 7.95
N ARG A 54 16.09 -4.90 8.87
CA ARG A 54 15.68 -6.30 8.65
C ARG A 54 14.71 -6.40 7.48
N ARG A 55 14.87 -7.44 6.65
CA ARG A 55 14.04 -7.69 5.45
C ARG A 55 12.54 -7.75 5.76
N SER A 56 12.15 -8.30 6.90
CA SER A 56 10.75 -8.38 7.32
C SER A 56 10.11 -7.01 7.58
N ILE A 57 10.89 -6.06 8.11
CA ILE A 57 10.44 -4.68 8.35
C ILE A 57 10.35 -3.93 7.02
N LEU A 58 11.38 -4.07 6.16
CA LEU A 58 11.38 -3.48 4.82
C LEU A 58 10.22 -4.00 3.96
N TRP A 59 9.95 -5.31 4.03
CA TRP A 59 8.81 -5.92 3.35
C TRP A 59 7.50 -5.34 3.86
N GLY A 60 7.32 -5.22 5.18
CA GLY A 60 6.10 -4.64 5.75
C GLY A 60 5.89 -3.18 5.34
N HIS A 61 6.96 -2.38 5.32
CA HIS A 61 6.91 -0.99 4.86
C HIS A 61 6.55 -0.90 3.37
N HIS A 62 7.28 -1.63 2.51
CA HIS A 62 7.00 -1.64 1.07
C HIS A 62 5.58 -2.16 0.76
N PHE A 63 5.15 -3.22 1.45
CA PHE A 63 3.81 -3.76 1.30
C PHE A 63 2.74 -2.75 1.71
N ALA A 64 2.88 -2.10 2.87
CA ALA A 64 1.95 -1.07 3.32
C ALA A 64 1.94 0.17 2.41
N SER A 65 3.07 0.54 1.81
CA SER A 65 3.16 1.68 0.88
C SER A 65 2.45 1.42 -0.45
N ILE A 66 2.38 0.18 -0.92
CA ILE A 66 1.68 -0.21 -2.16
C ILE A 66 0.21 -0.59 -1.86
N ALA A 67 -0.04 -1.20 -0.70
CA ALA A 67 -1.37 -1.60 -0.27
C ALA A 67 -2.22 -0.39 0.13
N GLY A 68 -2.71 0.34 -0.86
CA GLY A 68 -3.67 1.43 -0.72
C GLY A 68 -5.12 1.00 -0.95
N ALA A 69 -6.02 1.99 -1.00
CA ALA A 69 -7.40 1.77 -1.40
C ALA A 69 -7.55 1.47 -2.91
N ALA A 70 -6.59 1.92 -3.73
CA ALA A 70 -6.65 1.78 -5.19
C ALA A 70 -6.72 0.30 -5.65
N PRO A 71 -5.90 -0.64 -5.13
CA PRO A 71 -6.04 -2.07 -5.43
C PRO A 71 -7.38 -2.71 -5.06
N ILE A 72 -8.20 -2.08 -4.22
CA ILE A 72 -9.52 -2.57 -3.84
C ILE A 72 -10.60 -1.92 -4.71
N VAL A 73 -10.61 -0.58 -4.74
CA VAL A 73 -11.63 0.22 -5.42
C VAL A 73 -11.51 0.10 -6.94
N GLY A 74 -10.30 0.08 -7.48
CA GLY A 74 -10.04 -0.02 -8.92
C GLY A 74 -10.65 -1.27 -9.54
N PRO A 75 -10.28 -2.49 -9.09
CA PRO A 75 -10.90 -3.72 -9.57
C PRO A 75 -12.41 -3.77 -9.34
N ALA A 76 -12.91 -3.26 -8.21
CA ALA A 76 -14.35 -3.23 -7.92
C ALA A 76 -15.12 -2.37 -8.94
N ILE A 77 -14.60 -1.20 -9.31
CA ILE A 77 -15.17 -0.35 -10.36
C ILE A 77 -15.02 -1.02 -11.73
N ALA A 78 -13.87 -1.63 -12.02
CA ALA A 78 -13.58 -2.21 -13.32
C ALA A 78 -14.47 -3.40 -13.70
N VAL A 79 -15.15 -4.03 -12.73
CA VAL A 79 -16.15 -5.08 -12.98
C VAL A 79 -17.32 -4.57 -13.84
N ILE A 80 -17.51 -3.25 -14.01
CA ILE A 80 -18.50 -2.70 -14.95
C ILE A 80 -18.32 -3.21 -16.39
N TRP A 81 -17.07 -3.47 -16.82
CA TRP A 81 -16.73 -4.05 -18.13
C TRP A 81 -16.76 -5.60 -18.14
N GLY A 82 -17.18 -6.21 -17.05
CA GLY A 82 -17.16 -7.65 -16.80
C GLY A 82 -15.97 -8.08 -15.95
N TRP A 83 -16.10 -9.22 -15.28
CA TRP A 83 -15.04 -9.71 -14.39
C TRP A 83 -13.79 -10.21 -15.13
N LEU A 84 -13.94 -10.71 -16.37
CA LEU A 84 -12.84 -11.30 -17.13
C LEU A 84 -11.76 -10.27 -17.50
N PRO A 85 -12.06 -9.12 -18.14
CA PRO A 85 -11.04 -8.14 -18.49
C PRO A 85 -10.37 -7.54 -17.26
N ALA A 86 -11.13 -7.28 -16.19
CA ALA A 86 -10.59 -6.82 -14.92
C ALA A 86 -9.61 -7.85 -14.33
N LEU A 87 -9.98 -9.13 -14.27
CA LEU A 87 -9.13 -10.19 -13.72
C LEU A 87 -7.87 -10.42 -14.56
N VAL A 88 -8.01 -10.43 -15.89
CA VAL A 88 -6.88 -10.57 -16.83
C VAL A 88 -5.89 -9.44 -16.61
N TRP A 89 -6.38 -8.21 -16.48
CA TRP A 89 -5.52 -7.05 -16.26
C TRP A 89 -4.90 -7.03 -14.86
N VAL A 90 -5.64 -7.37 -13.80
CA VAL A 90 -5.07 -7.57 -12.45
C VAL A 90 -3.95 -8.61 -12.48
N CYS A 91 -4.13 -9.71 -13.21
CA CYS A 91 -3.13 -10.78 -13.28
C CYS A 91 -1.91 -10.37 -14.13
N LEU A 92 -2.12 -10.02 -15.40
CA LEU A 92 -1.04 -9.74 -16.34
C LEU A 92 -0.39 -8.37 -16.10
N GLY A 93 -1.19 -7.35 -15.76
CA GLY A 93 -0.70 -6.01 -15.43
C GLY A 93 0.21 -6.05 -14.20
N THR A 94 -0.18 -6.75 -13.14
CA THR A 94 0.69 -6.94 -11.96
C THR A 94 1.98 -7.67 -12.32
N LEU A 95 1.91 -8.73 -13.12
CA LEU A 95 3.09 -9.55 -13.45
C LEU A 95 4.10 -8.84 -14.35
N PHE A 96 3.63 -8.22 -15.43
CA PHE A 96 4.50 -7.71 -16.49
C PHE A 96 4.78 -6.22 -16.38
N MET A 97 3.89 -5.44 -15.76
CA MET A 97 4.05 -3.99 -15.61
C MET A 97 4.36 -3.61 -14.17
N GLY A 98 3.44 -3.82 -13.22
CA GLY A 98 3.59 -3.36 -11.84
C GLY A 98 4.84 -3.93 -11.16
N ALA A 99 4.92 -5.26 -11.04
CA ALA A 99 6.06 -5.91 -10.37
C ALA A 99 7.38 -5.65 -11.09
N THR A 100 7.39 -5.60 -12.43
CA THR A 100 8.59 -5.28 -13.21
C THR A 100 9.05 -3.85 -12.97
N HIS A 101 8.11 -2.90 -12.97
CA HIS A 101 8.37 -1.49 -12.75
C HIS A 101 8.97 -1.25 -11.37
N ASP A 102 8.35 -1.81 -10.33
CA ASP A 102 8.81 -1.64 -8.94
C ASP A 102 10.17 -2.31 -8.73
N PHE A 103 10.36 -3.52 -9.27
CA PHE A 103 11.64 -4.21 -9.21
C PHE A 103 12.74 -3.42 -9.94
N ALA A 104 12.46 -2.89 -11.12
CA ALA A 104 13.40 -2.06 -11.88
C ALA A 104 13.75 -0.77 -11.13
N ALA A 105 12.75 -0.06 -10.60
CA ALA A 105 12.95 1.17 -9.84
C ALA A 105 13.82 0.93 -8.60
N LEU A 106 13.58 -0.16 -7.85
CA LEU A 106 14.39 -0.53 -6.70
C LEU A 106 15.83 -0.85 -7.08
N VAL A 107 16.05 -1.63 -8.14
CA VAL A 107 17.41 -1.98 -8.61
C VAL A 107 18.16 -0.73 -9.09
N ILE A 108 17.51 0.13 -9.88
CA ILE A 108 18.12 1.36 -10.40
C ILE A 108 18.45 2.30 -9.24
N SER A 109 17.52 2.51 -8.30
CA SER A 109 17.77 3.34 -7.11
C SER A 109 18.90 2.79 -6.25
N ALA A 110 18.92 1.48 -5.97
CA ALA A 110 19.99 0.85 -5.20
C ALA A 110 21.37 1.05 -5.85
N ARG A 111 21.48 0.91 -7.18
CA ARG A 111 22.73 1.17 -7.92
C ARG A 111 23.16 2.63 -7.91
N HIS A 112 22.23 3.55 -7.70
CA HIS A 112 22.49 4.98 -7.55
C HIS A 112 22.44 5.44 -6.08
N ARG A 113 22.86 4.56 -5.16
CA ARG A 113 22.97 4.87 -3.72
C ARG A 113 21.64 5.30 -3.09
N GLY A 114 20.53 4.67 -3.46
CA GLY A 114 19.22 4.96 -2.89
C GLY A 114 18.60 6.30 -3.33
N ARG A 115 19.13 6.95 -4.38
CA ARG A 115 18.58 8.20 -4.90
C ARG A 115 17.24 7.98 -5.58
N SER A 116 16.41 9.03 -5.60
CA SER A 116 15.08 8.99 -6.22
C SER A 116 15.17 8.95 -7.75
N MET A 117 14.15 8.39 -8.41
CA MET A 117 14.10 8.31 -9.88
C MET A 117 14.16 9.68 -10.57
N GLY A 118 13.53 10.70 -9.98
CA GLY A 118 13.58 12.07 -10.50
C GLY A 118 14.99 12.67 -10.45
N GLU A 119 15.78 12.29 -9.45
CA GLU A 119 17.17 12.72 -9.35
C GLU A 119 18.07 11.99 -10.37
N ILE A 120 17.90 10.68 -10.50
CA ILE A 120 18.64 9.85 -11.48
C ILE A 120 18.36 10.32 -12.92
N ALA A 121 17.11 10.70 -13.23
CA ALA A 121 16.75 11.24 -14.54
C ALA A 121 17.53 12.53 -14.89
N GLY A 122 17.93 13.31 -13.88
CA GLY A 122 18.78 14.48 -14.05
C GLY A 122 20.18 14.16 -14.52
N ASP A 123 20.78 13.16 -13.90
CA ASP A 123 22.15 12.73 -14.18
C ASP A 123 22.24 12.02 -15.54
N VAL A 124 21.19 11.32 -15.95
CA VAL A 124 21.16 10.57 -17.23
C VAL A 124 20.75 11.43 -18.42
N ILE A 125 19.77 12.34 -18.27
CA ILE A 125 19.21 13.09 -19.40
C ILE A 125 19.65 14.55 -19.38
N SER A 126 19.18 15.34 -18.40
CA SER A 126 19.62 16.72 -18.19
C SER A 126 19.07 17.29 -16.87
N PRO A 127 19.72 18.35 -16.31
CA PRO A 127 19.21 19.05 -15.14
C PRO A 127 17.80 19.62 -15.32
N ARG A 128 17.43 20.05 -16.54
CA ARG A 128 16.07 20.55 -16.84
C ARG A 128 15.02 19.46 -16.67
N VAL A 129 15.34 18.23 -17.09
CA VAL A 129 14.45 17.07 -16.96
C VAL A 129 14.26 16.71 -15.49
N LYS A 130 15.31 16.76 -14.65
CA LYS A 130 15.19 16.61 -13.19
C LYS A 130 14.17 17.59 -12.60
N THR A 131 14.31 18.88 -12.90
CA THR A 131 13.40 19.90 -12.38
C THR A 131 11.97 19.64 -12.83
N LEU A 132 11.75 19.33 -14.11
CA LEU A 132 10.42 19.03 -14.63
C LEU A 132 9.81 17.80 -13.95
N PHE A 133 10.58 16.72 -13.79
CA PHE A 133 10.13 15.51 -13.09
C PHE A 133 9.78 15.80 -11.64
N LEU A 134 10.62 16.54 -10.91
CA LEU A 134 10.35 16.89 -9.51
C LEU A 134 9.10 17.76 -9.36
N VAL A 135 8.86 18.71 -10.27
CA VAL A 135 7.62 19.50 -10.30
C VAL A 135 6.41 18.61 -10.54
N ILE A 136 6.47 17.73 -11.55
CA ILE A 136 5.36 16.81 -11.86
C ILE A 136 5.08 15.88 -10.68
N ILE A 137 6.11 15.27 -10.09
CA ILE A 137 5.98 14.39 -8.92
C ILE A 137 5.37 15.17 -7.75
N SER A 138 5.80 16.40 -7.51
CA SER A 138 5.27 17.23 -6.43
C SER A 138 3.78 17.53 -6.61
N LEU A 139 3.37 17.92 -7.83
CA LEU A 139 1.96 18.14 -8.15
C LEU A 139 1.13 16.86 -8.02
N LEU A 140 1.67 15.72 -8.46
CA LEU A 140 1.01 14.42 -8.36
C LEU A 140 0.81 14.02 -6.89
N VAL A 141 1.85 14.13 -6.05
CA VAL A 141 1.77 13.83 -4.62
C VAL A 141 0.74 14.73 -3.93
N TRP A 142 0.63 16.00 -4.36
CA TRP A 142 -0.38 16.90 -3.80
C TRP A 142 -1.81 16.47 -4.12
N VAL A 143 -2.07 16.07 -5.37
CA VAL A 143 -3.38 15.51 -5.79
C VAL A 143 -3.67 14.21 -5.03
N VAL A 144 -2.69 13.32 -4.94
CA VAL A 144 -2.82 12.04 -4.24
C VAL A 144 -3.16 12.27 -2.76
N LEU A 145 -2.49 13.21 -2.09
CA LEU A 145 -2.77 13.57 -0.71
C LEU A 145 -4.21 14.08 -0.53
N ALA A 146 -4.68 14.93 -1.45
CA ALA A 146 -6.05 15.45 -1.41
C ALA A 146 -7.09 14.34 -1.59
N VAL A 147 -6.89 13.44 -2.56
CA VAL A 147 -7.78 12.30 -2.82
C VAL A 147 -7.82 11.34 -1.61
N PHE A 148 -6.67 11.00 -1.03
CA PHE A 148 -6.64 10.13 0.15
C PHE A 148 -7.27 10.78 1.38
N ALA A 149 -7.01 12.06 1.63
CA ALA A 149 -7.65 12.79 2.72
C ALA A 149 -9.18 12.81 2.56
N TYR A 150 -9.66 13.03 1.34
CA TYR A 150 -11.10 13.01 1.04
C TYR A 150 -11.73 11.62 1.21
N ILE A 151 -11.09 10.56 0.72
CA ILE A 151 -11.59 9.18 0.86
C ILE A 151 -11.67 8.80 2.34
N ILE A 152 -10.62 9.05 3.12
CA ILE A 152 -10.59 8.73 4.55
C ILE A 152 -11.64 9.57 5.31
N ALA A 153 -11.75 10.86 5.02
CA ALA A 153 -12.78 11.72 5.61
C ALA A 153 -14.20 11.20 5.32
N THR A 154 -14.45 10.75 4.09
CA THR A 154 -15.72 10.14 3.70
C THR A 154 -15.99 8.85 4.47
N LEU A 155 -14.96 8.01 4.66
CA LEU A 155 -15.05 6.80 5.47
C LEU A 155 -15.31 7.09 6.96
N PHE A 156 -14.78 8.19 7.51
CA PHE A 156 -15.03 8.60 8.89
C PHE A 156 -16.47 9.05 9.10
N VAL A 157 -17.06 9.74 8.12
CA VAL A 157 -18.47 10.15 8.17
C VAL A 157 -19.40 8.96 7.98
N SER A 158 -19.10 8.06 7.04
CA SER A 158 -19.95 6.88 6.78
C SER A 158 -19.81 5.79 7.84
N THR A 159 -18.62 5.67 8.45
CA THR A 159 -18.29 4.67 9.47
C THR A 159 -17.56 5.32 10.66
N PRO A 160 -18.26 6.07 11.53
CA PRO A 160 -17.63 6.78 12.66
C PRO A 160 -16.93 5.87 13.68
N SER A 161 -17.34 4.61 13.77
CA SER A 161 -16.70 3.60 14.63
C SER A 161 -15.24 3.32 14.29
N SER A 162 -14.80 3.64 13.07
CA SER A 162 -13.41 3.48 12.63
C SER A 162 -12.45 4.54 13.22
N ILE A 163 -12.97 5.68 13.68
CA ILE A 163 -12.17 6.81 14.16
C ILE A 163 -11.40 6.43 15.42
N PHE A 164 -12.04 5.72 16.35
CA PHE A 164 -11.43 5.30 17.60
C PHE A 164 -10.20 4.39 17.42
N PRO A 165 -10.29 3.23 16.74
CA PRO A 165 -9.13 2.34 16.58
C PRO A 165 -7.96 3.01 15.86
N ILE A 166 -8.22 3.95 14.93
CA ILE A 166 -7.16 4.71 14.23
C ILE A 166 -6.43 5.65 15.18
N ASN A 167 -7.14 6.35 16.06
CA ASN A 167 -6.49 7.21 17.06
C ASN A 167 -5.70 6.39 18.09
N VAL A 168 -6.24 5.26 18.53
CA VAL A 168 -5.50 4.30 19.39
C VAL A 168 -4.23 3.82 18.68
N GLN A 169 -4.30 3.57 17.37
CA GLN A 169 -3.14 3.17 16.58
C GLN A 169 -2.02 4.19 16.59
N ILE A 170 -2.32 5.48 16.51
CA ILE A 170 -1.30 6.53 16.58
C ILE A 170 -0.57 6.45 17.94
N ILE A 171 -1.31 6.33 19.04
CA ILE A 171 -0.73 6.23 20.39
C ILE A 171 0.13 4.98 20.54
N VAL A 172 -0.38 3.83 20.10
CA VAL A 172 0.35 2.55 20.14
C VAL A 172 1.61 2.62 19.29
N ALA A 173 1.55 3.20 18.09
CA ALA A 173 2.69 3.35 17.19
C ALA A 173 3.78 4.22 17.80
N VAL A 174 3.44 5.39 18.37
CA VAL A 174 4.40 6.27 19.05
C VAL A 174 5.04 5.57 20.25
N THR A 175 4.24 4.87 21.04
CA THR A 175 4.75 4.11 22.20
C THR A 175 5.70 3.00 21.76
N LEU A 176 5.37 2.29 20.69
CA LEU A 176 6.19 1.22 20.13
C LEU A 176 7.49 1.74 19.52
N GLY A 177 7.44 2.85 18.78
CA GLY A 177 8.61 3.53 18.25
C GLY A 177 9.55 3.98 19.37
N TRP A 178 9.00 4.60 20.41
CA TRP A 178 9.76 5.01 21.60
C TRP A 178 10.39 3.81 22.33
N LEU A 179 9.64 2.76 22.62
CA LEU A 179 10.16 1.54 23.29
C LEU A 179 11.26 0.85 22.47
N THR A 180 11.06 0.69 21.16
CA THR A 180 11.98 -0.02 20.28
C THR A 180 13.29 0.77 20.13
N TYR A 181 13.21 2.08 19.94
CA TYR A 181 14.39 2.93 19.70
C TYR A 181 15.15 3.28 20.98
N ARG A 182 14.46 3.62 22.08
CA ARG A 182 15.12 4.02 23.35
C ARG A 182 15.54 2.83 24.23
N HIS A 183 14.75 1.77 24.27
CA HIS A 183 14.99 0.63 25.16
C HIS A 183 15.56 -0.59 24.44
N GLY A 184 15.79 -0.52 23.12
CA GLY A 184 16.39 -1.60 22.33
C GLY A 184 15.56 -2.88 22.31
N ILE A 185 14.26 -2.79 22.62
CA ILE A 185 13.36 -3.95 22.66
C ILE A 185 13.13 -4.45 21.23
N PRO A 186 13.24 -5.76 20.96
CA PRO A 186 12.95 -6.28 19.63
C PRO A 186 11.49 -6.03 19.24
N ILE A 187 11.28 -5.45 18.05
CA ILE A 187 9.99 -4.91 17.60
C ILE A 187 8.82 -5.92 17.56
N LEU A 188 9.11 -7.22 17.43
CA LEU A 188 8.09 -8.26 17.19
C LEU A 188 7.11 -8.45 18.35
N VAL A 189 7.60 -8.56 19.60
CA VAL A 189 6.71 -8.82 20.74
C VAL A 189 5.83 -7.60 21.04
N PRO A 190 6.39 -6.38 21.15
CA PRO A 190 5.57 -5.17 21.30
C PRO A 190 4.58 -4.96 20.16
N SER A 191 4.93 -5.31 18.91
CA SER A 191 4.01 -5.15 17.78
C SER A 191 2.83 -6.11 17.83
N LEU A 192 3.03 -7.35 18.30
CA LEU A 192 1.94 -8.30 18.49
C LEU A 192 1.00 -7.87 19.62
N VAL A 193 1.55 -7.35 20.72
CA VAL A 193 0.73 -6.76 21.80
C VAL A 193 -0.03 -5.54 21.29
N GLY A 194 0.65 -4.63 20.59
CA GLY A 194 0.02 -3.48 19.95
C GLY A 194 -1.09 -3.89 18.99
N TYR A 195 -0.84 -4.90 18.15
CA TYR A 195 -1.84 -5.45 17.24
C TYR A 195 -3.06 -6.02 17.99
N ALA A 196 -2.87 -6.76 19.08
CA ALA A 196 -3.97 -7.25 19.91
C ALA A 196 -4.79 -6.09 20.51
N VAL A 197 -4.13 -5.03 20.98
CA VAL A 197 -4.81 -3.81 21.47
C VAL A 197 -5.64 -3.18 20.36
N LEU A 198 -5.14 -3.14 19.11
CA LEU A 198 -5.88 -2.60 17.98
C LEU A 198 -7.11 -3.44 17.63
N LEU A 199 -7.00 -4.77 17.67
CA LEU A 199 -8.16 -5.64 17.47
C LEU A 199 -9.24 -5.39 18.54
N VAL A 200 -8.83 -5.27 19.81
CA VAL A 200 -9.75 -4.91 20.88
C VAL A 200 -10.37 -3.53 20.64
N ALA A 201 -9.59 -2.54 20.24
CA ALA A 201 -10.08 -1.19 19.96
C ALA A 201 -11.14 -1.17 18.83
N ILE A 202 -11.04 -2.05 17.82
CA ILE A 202 -12.05 -2.18 16.78
C ILE A 202 -13.41 -2.59 17.37
N PHE A 203 -13.45 -3.53 18.31
CA PHE A 203 -14.71 -3.94 18.97
C PHE A 203 -15.35 -2.81 19.79
N TYR A 204 -14.55 -1.92 20.38
CA TYR A 204 -15.03 -0.78 21.16
C TYR A 204 -15.33 0.46 20.31
N GLY A 205 -15.06 0.44 19.00
CA GLY A 205 -15.26 1.59 18.12
C GLY A 205 -16.71 2.10 18.12
N GLU A 206 -17.69 1.20 18.11
CA GLU A 206 -19.10 1.57 18.14
C GLU A 206 -19.52 2.14 19.50
N ALA A 207 -19.04 1.55 20.60
CA ALA A 207 -19.29 2.06 21.95
C ALA A 207 -18.74 3.48 22.12
N PHE A 208 -17.54 3.75 21.60
CA PHE A 208 -16.96 5.09 21.59
C PHE A 208 -17.78 6.07 20.73
N ALA A 209 -18.19 5.66 19.52
CA ALA A 209 -18.99 6.50 18.64
C ALA A 209 -20.37 6.85 19.22
N ASN A 210 -20.93 5.99 20.09
CA ASN A 210 -22.16 6.25 20.84
C ASN A 210 -21.92 7.15 22.06
N ALA A 211 -20.77 7.03 22.73
CA ALA A 211 -20.40 7.86 23.87
C ALA A 211 -20.10 9.32 23.47
N PHE A 212 -19.64 9.55 22.24
CA PHE A 212 -19.34 10.88 21.69
C PHE A 212 -20.10 11.15 20.38
N PRO A 213 -21.42 11.46 20.45
CA PRO A 213 -22.26 11.65 19.26
C PRO A 213 -21.78 12.78 18.35
N ALA A 214 -21.14 13.82 18.92
CA ALA A 214 -20.59 14.96 18.19
C ALA A 214 -19.62 14.55 17.06
N ILE A 215 -18.95 13.41 17.18
CA ILE A 215 -18.05 12.88 16.16
C ILE A 215 -18.79 12.52 14.86
N ARG A 216 -20.07 12.14 14.96
CA ARG A 216 -20.93 11.79 13.83
C ARG A 216 -21.41 13.02 13.05
N GLU A 217 -21.36 14.20 13.67
CA GLU A 217 -21.81 15.47 13.08
C GLU A 217 -20.68 16.22 12.36
N ILE A 218 -19.44 15.73 12.45
CA ILE A 218 -18.29 16.36 11.82
C ILE A 218 -18.37 16.19 10.30
N SER A 219 -18.32 17.30 9.57
CA SER A 219 -18.37 17.30 8.12
C SER A 219 -17.14 16.67 7.47
N VAL A 220 -17.29 16.15 6.25
CA VAL A 220 -16.16 15.63 5.45
C VAL A 220 -15.06 16.68 5.29
N LEU A 221 -15.42 17.94 5.03
CA LEU A 221 -14.44 19.01 4.84
C LEU A 221 -13.63 19.28 6.11
N THR A 222 -14.28 19.25 7.28
CA THR A 222 -13.59 19.40 8.56
C THR A 222 -12.59 18.26 8.77
N TRP A 223 -12.99 17.01 8.49
CA TRP A 223 -12.09 15.86 8.55
C TRP A 223 -10.91 15.96 7.59
N VAL A 224 -11.12 16.45 6.36
CA VAL A 224 -10.02 16.69 5.41
C VAL A 224 -8.98 17.61 6.02
N TRP A 225 -9.38 18.74 6.60
CA TRP A 225 -8.44 19.66 7.26
C TRP A 225 -7.72 19.03 8.44
N VAL A 226 -8.43 18.30 9.30
CA VAL A 226 -7.82 17.57 10.43
C VAL A 226 -6.77 16.57 9.93
N LEU A 227 -7.09 15.80 8.89
CA LEU A 227 -6.18 14.81 8.30
C LEU A 227 -4.96 15.46 7.64
N LEU A 228 -5.11 16.60 6.98
CA LEU A 228 -3.99 17.34 6.40
C LEU A 228 -3.06 17.90 7.48
N ILE A 229 -3.61 18.47 8.56
CA ILE A 229 -2.82 18.94 9.70
C ILE A 229 -2.07 17.79 10.35
N TYR A 230 -2.75 16.67 10.60
CA TYR A 230 -2.13 15.45 11.11
C TYR A 230 -1.01 14.95 10.19
N SER A 231 -1.24 14.94 8.88
CA SER A 231 -0.24 14.48 7.90
C SER A 231 1.01 15.38 7.90
N PHE A 232 0.82 16.69 8.05
CA PHE A 232 1.94 17.62 8.23
C PHE A 232 2.73 17.30 9.50
N ILE A 233 2.07 17.14 10.65
CA ILE A 233 2.73 16.77 11.90
C ILE A 233 3.50 15.45 11.73
N ALA A 234 2.85 14.43 11.15
CA ALA A 234 3.46 13.13 10.91
C ALA A 234 4.69 13.21 10.01
N SER A 235 4.70 14.08 8.97
CA SER A 235 5.84 14.26 8.07
C SER A 235 7.06 14.93 8.71
N VAL A 236 6.85 15.71 9.77
CA VAL A 236 7.92 16.40 10.51
C VAL A 236 8.51 15.53 11.61
N LEU A 237 7.73 14.59 12.14
CA LEU A 237 8.20 13.66 13.17
C LEU A 237 9.26 12.69 12.63
N PRO A 238 10.21 12.25 13.47
CA PRO A 238 11.17 11.23 13.08
C PRO A 238 10.48 9.96 12.61
N VAL A 239 10.94 9.40 11.48
CA VAL A 239 10.33 8.22 10.84
C VAL A 239 10.23 7.03 11.81
N TRP A 240 11.25 6.81 12.64
CA TRP A 240 11.30 5.73 13.64
C TRP A 240 10.26 5.89 14.77
N LEU A 241 9.77 7.11 15.03
CA LEU A 241 8.85 7.39 16.12
C LEU A 241 7.41 7.06 15.75
N LEU A 242 6.97 7.41 14.54
CA LEU A 242 5.57 7.25 14.12
C LEU A 242 5.43 6.39 12.87
N LEU A 243 6.06 6.77 11.74
CA LEU A 243 5.80 6.15 10.44
C LEU A 243 6.19 4.67 10.42
N GLN A 244 7.44 4.35 10.75
CA GLN A 244 7.94 2.98 10.75
C GLN A 244 7.16 2.04 11.68
N PRO A 245 6.90 2.38 12.97
CA PRO A 245 6.12 1.50 13.85
C PRO A 245 4.65 1.40 13.44
N ARG A 246 4.05 2.47 12.93
CA ARG A 246 2.68 2.47 12.40
C ARG A 246 2.56 1.55 11.19
N ASP A 247 3.47 1.66 10.23
CA ASP A 247 3.49 0.84 9.02
C ASP A 247 3.69 -0.63 9.35
N PHE A 248 4.53 -0.91 10.34
CA PHE A 248 4.71 -2.28 10.82
C PHE A 248 3.43 -2.84 11.43
N LEU A 249 2.71 -2.09 12.28
CA LEU A 249 1.40 -2.50 12.81
C LEU A 249 0.35 -2.68 11.69
N ASN A 250 0.29 -1.76 10.73
CA ASN A 250 -0.58 -1.85 9.55
C ASN A 250 -0.30 -3.11 8.74
N SER A 251 0.97 -3.49 8.56
CA SER A 251 1.32 -4.69 7.81
C SER A 251 0.74 -5.96 8.47
N HIS A 252 0.68 -6.04 9.80
CA HIS A 252 0.03 -7.16 10.50
C HIS A 252 -1.48 -7.18 10.27
N GLN A 253 -2.13 -6.02 10.33
CA GLN A 253 -3.57 -5.88 10.05
C GLN A 253 -3.90 -6.26 8.60
N LEU A 254 -3.13 -5.76 7.64
CA LEU A 254 -3.30 -6.04 6.22
C LEU A 254 -3.08 -7.52 5.92
N VAL A 255 -2.00 -8.12 6.43
CA VAL A 255 -1.72 -9.55 6.24
C VAL A 255 -2.84 -10.40 6.85
N THR A 256 -3.29 -10.07 8.06
CA THR A 256 -4.37 -10.83 8.71
C THR A 256 -5.69 -10.67 7.96
N GLY A 257 -6.08 -9.44 7.61
CA GLY A 257 -7.30 -9.16 6.86
C GLY A 257 -7.32 -9.84 5.49
N LEU A 258 -6.23 -9.74 4.73
CA LEU A 258 -6.10 -10.38 3.43
C LEU A 258 -6.11 -11.91 3.54
N THR A 259 -5.44 -12.47 4.54
CA THR A 259 -5.44 -13.93 4.78
C THR A 259 -6.84 -14.43 5.11
N LEU A 260 -7.58 -13.73 5.98
CA LEU A 260 -8.96 -14.09 6.32
C LEU A 260 -9.89 -13.95 5.12
N LEU A 261 -9.73 -12.91 4.30
CA LEU A 261 -10.51 -12.73 3.07
C LEU A 261 -10.26 -13.85 2.06
N ILE A 262 -8.99 -14.20 1.82
CA ILE A 262 -8.61 -15.29 0.91
C ILE A 262 -9.12 -16.64 1.47
N ALA A 263 -8.94 -16.91 2.75
CA ALA A 263 -9.44 -18.12 3.38
C ALA A 263 -10.97 -18.22 3.28
N GLY A 264 -11.68 -17.12 3.59
CA GLY A 264 -13.13 -17.02 3.45
C GLY A 264 -13.60 -17.28 2.03
N LEU A 265 -12.88 -16.78 1.01
CA LEU A 265 -13.15 -17.05 -0.40
C LEU A 265 -13.10 -18.55 -0.73
N PHE A 266 -12.09 -19.27 -0.25
CA PHE A 266 -11.94 -20.72 -0.50
C PHE A 266 -12.92 -21.59 0.29
N VAL A 267 -13.39 -21.13 1.45
CA VAL A 267 -14.41 -21.83 2.25
C VAL A 267 -15.81 -21.58 1.70
N LEU A 268 -16.18 -20.31 1.44
CA LEU A 268 -17.53 -19.95 1.01
C LEU A 268 -17.77 -20.19 -0.48
N GLN A 269 -16.71 -20.14 -1.30
CA GLN A 269 -16.75 -20.40 -2.74
C GLN A 269 -17.89 -19.66 -3.47
N PRO A 270 -18.00 -18.33 -3.33
CA PRO A 270 -19.10 -17.58 -3.91
C PRO A 270 -19.11 -17.66 -5.43
N ALA A 271 -20.31 -17.70 -6.00
CA ALA A 271 -20.49 -17.61 -7.44
C ALA A 271 -20.24 -16.17 -7.91
N VAL A 272 -19.51 -16.00 -9.02
CA VAL A 272 -19.36 -14.70 -9.65
C VAL A 272 -20.68 -14.30 -10.31
N VAL A 273 -21.29 -13.24 -9.78
CA VAL A 273 -22.59 -12.72 -10.24
C VAL A 273 -22.44 -11.86 -11.50
N ALA A 274 -21.32 -11.15 -11.64
CA ALA A 274 -21.06 -10.29 -12.79
C ALA A 274 -20.91 -11.10 -14.10
N PRO A 275 -21.30 -10.53 -15.25
CA PRO A 275 -21.03 -11.15 -16.56
C PRO A 275 -19.51 -11.19 -16.83
N ALA A 276 -19.08 -12.15 -17.65
CA ALA A 276 -17.66 -12.27 -18.03
C ALA A 276 -17.18 -11.06 -18.82
N LEU A 277 -17.98 -10.60 -19.78
CA LEU A 277 -17.71 -9.44 -20.61
C LEU A 277 -18.96 -8.56 -20.65
N ASN A 278 -18.73 -7.25 -20.56
CA ASN A 278 -19.74 -6.23 -20.79
C ASN A 278 -19.12 -5.13 -21.66
N LEU A 279 -19.34 -5.22 -22.97
CA LEU A 279 -18.68 -4.37 -23.96
C LEU A 279 -19.29 -2.96 -24.05
N GLU A 280 -20.54 -2.80 -23.65
CA GLU A 280 -21.27 -1.53 -23.66
C GLU A 280 -22.03 -1.33 -22.33
N PRO A 281 -21.32 -1.11 -21.21
CA PRO A 281 -22.00 -0.81 -19.96
C PRO A 281 -22.67 0.58 -20.07
N GLU A 282 -23.93 0.69 -19.65
CA GLU A 282 -24.64 1.97 -19.66
C GLU A 282 -23.88 3.03 -18.84
N GLY A 283 -23.53 4.15 -19.49
CA GLY A 283 -22.81 5.26 -18.86
C GLY A 283 -21.32 5.04 -18.58
N ALA A 284 -20.74 3.90 -18.98
CA ALA A 284 -19.31 3.65 -18.81
C ALA A 284 -18.49 4.18 -19.99
N PRO A 285 -17.27 4.68 -19.73
CA PRO A 285 -16.34 5.01 -20.81
C PRO A 285 -15.82 3.74 -21.49
N SER A 286 -15.16 3.92 -22.65
CA SER A 286 -14.60 2.80 -23.42
C SER A 286 -13.64 1.95 -22.59
N LEU A 287 -13.67 0.63 -22.78
CA LEU A 287 -12.80 -0.32 -22.05
C LEU A 287 -11.33 0.06 -22.16
N PHE A 288 -10.87 0.41 -23.37
CA PHE A 288 -9.56 1.00 -23.58
C PHE A 288 -9.68 2.53 -23.72
N PRO A 289 -8.87 3.35 -23.01
CA PRO A 289 -7.80 2.97 -22.08
C PRO A 289 -8.26 2.88 -20.60
N PHE A 290 -9.54 3.09 -20.30
CA PHE A 290 -10.00 3.32 -18.92
C PHE A 290 -9.82 2.14 -17.99
N LEU A 291 -9.90 0.88 -18.48
CA LEU A 291 -9.63 -0.30 -17.66
C LEU A 291 -8.23 -0.24 -17.03
N PHE A 292 -7.25 0.16 -17.84
CA PHE A 292 -5.83 0.22 -17.46
C PHE A 292 -5.55 1.34 -16.44
N VAL A 293 -6.27 2.45 -16.57
CA VAL A 293 -6.15 3.59 -15.65
C VAL A 293 -6.93 3.34 -14.35
N THR A 294 -8.04 2.62 -14.42
CA THR A 294 -8.89 2.32 -13.26
C THR A 294 -8.25 1.27 -12.34
N ILE A 295 -7.60 0.27 -12.94
CA ILE A 295 -6.78 -0.71 -12.24
C ILE A 295 -5.30 -0.37 -12.49
N ALA A 296 -4.88 0.79 -12.00
CA ALA A 296 -3.48 1.22 -12.03
C ALA A 296 -2.76 0.85 -10.74
#